data_AF-A0A958FPZ3-F1
#
_entry.id   AF-A0A958FPZ3-F1
#
_cell.length_a   1.000
_cell.length_b   1.000
_cell.length_c   1.000
_cell.angle_alpha   90.00
_cell.angle_beta   90.00
_cell.angle_gamma   90.00
#
_symmetry.space_group_name_H-M   'P 1'
#
loop_
_entity.id
_entity.type
_entity.pdbx_description
1 polymer ?
#
loop_
_entity_poly.entity_id
_entity_poly.type
_entity_poly.pdbx_seq_one_letter_code
_entity_poly.pdbx_strand_id
1 'polypeptide(L)'
;LLSSTEVIDTLTYFIDYARTMNTGSKAKSAIIDIAKTLLHEFIDELPQRESQKWVLATIKNTDVAEPKSGQTLIVDATGFEPEGIDPKKAFAAFLSLAYDRGWRKFLLYRVNGQRLISTAVMGKVDSDDVEIDVYGTPGEYFGAFMQGGTIRCHGNAQNFTAMGMHHGNLYIHGNAGKVNGYASKGGKVVILGDIVDRAWTNSVNDPRCQNLQIHVLGSASKYCGESLMGGDFFFGGMFFDQDGKLRMQERPYRGTKLMGGASRGNFLFFDPHDRLDPHQYSHAKFEEITPELWEYWQERVMETLQLAGVELSTKNGAIFSFEVDEKPYALSPENFRLLVPKGGQKGYESH
;
A
#
# COMPACT_ATOMS: atom_id res chain seq x y z
N LEU A 1 -21.13 5.31 25.06
CA LEU A 1 -20.08 4.28 24.92
C LEU A 1 -19.79 4.16 23.43
N LEU A 2 -18.53 4.17 23.03
CA LEU A 2 -18.14 3.96 21.63
C LEU A 2 -18.57 2.55 21.19
N SER A 3 -19.00 2.41 19.95
CA SER A 3 -19.21 1.12 19.29
C SER A 3 -17.87 0.40 19.07
N SER A 4 -17.91 -0.91 18.89
CA SER A 4 -16.69 -1.69 18.67
C SER A 4 -15.90 -1.28 17.42
N THR A 5 -16.60 -0.85 16.36
CA THR A 5 -15.94 -0.30 15.17
C THR A 5 -15.22 1.00 15.52
N GLU A 6 -15.84 1.93 16.25
CA GLU A 6 -15.22 3.19 16.64
C GLU A 6 -13.98 3.00 17.53
N VAL A 7 -13.98 1.97 18.39
CA VAL A 7 -12.80 1.61 19.20
C VAL A 7 -11.66 1.11 18.33
N ILE A 8 -11.94 0.18 17.39
CA ILE A 8 -10.95 -0.30 16.43
C ILE A 8 -10.39 0.88 15.63
N ASP A 9 -11.26 1.69 15.01
CA ASP A 9 -10.86 2.83 14.18
C ASP A 9 -9.99 3.83 14.94
N THR A 10 -10.31 4.09 16.21
CA THR A 10 -9.52 4.98 17.07
C THR A 10 -8.12 4.43 17.33
N LEU A 11 -8.00 3.14 17.66
CA LEU A 11 -6.70 2.51 17.93
C LEU A 11 -5.88 2.37 16.65
N THR A 12 -6.53 2.02 15.54
CA THR A 12 -5.94 1.99 14.19
C THR A 12 -5.44 3.35 13.77
N TYR A 13 -6.17 4.43 14.07
CA TYR A 13 -5.71 5.80 13.83
C TYR A 13 -4.38 6.09 14.53
N PHE A 14 -4.19 5.67 15.78
CA PHE A 14 -2.89 5.82 16.45
C PHE A 14 -1.80 4.95 15.82
N ILE A 15 -2.12 3.72 15.39
CA ILE A 15 -1.15 2.83 14.72
C ILE A 15 -0.67 3.45 13.41
N ASP A 16 -1.58 4.00 12.62
CA ASP A 16 -1.32 4.48 11.28
C ASP A 16 -0.80 5.92 11.25
N TYR A 17 -1.31 6.79 12.11
CA TYR A 17 -1.07 8.24 12.03
C TYR A 17 -0.26 8.81 13.19
N ALA A 18 0.24 8.01 14.15
CA ALA A 18 1.20 8.54 15.14
C ALA A 18 2.44 9.19 14.49
N ARG A 19 2.77 8.83 13.24
CA ARG A 19 3.81 9.49 12.46
C ARG A 19 3.54 10.99 12.23
N THR A 20 2.30 11.42 12.15
CA THR A 20 1.89 12.82 11.88
C THR A 20 1.74 13.67 13.14
N MET A 21 1.93 13.06 14.32
CA MET A 21 1.68 13.72 15.60
C MET A 21 2.99 14.22 16.23
N ASN A 22 2.93 15.39 16.88
CA ASN A 22 3.97 15.78 17.83
C ASN A 22 3.70 15.08 19.17
N THR A 23 4.56 14.12 19.53
CA THR A 23 4.42 13.32 20.75
C THR A 23 5.26 13.85 21.91
N GLY A 24 5.85 15.04 21.76
CA GLY A 24 6.74 15.66 22.73
C GLY A 24 7.94 14.77 23.05
N SER A 25 8.15 14.49 24.34
CA SER A 25 9.25 13.62 24.81
C SER A 25 8.98 12.12 24.68
N LYS A 26 7.79 11.71 24.25
CA LYS A 26 7.44 10.30 24.11
C LYS A 26 7.87 9.79 22.73
N ALA A 27 8.51 8.63 22.70
CA ALA A 27 8.82 7.95 21.46
C ALA A 27 7.52 7.52 20.76
N LYS A 28 7.37 7.86 19.47
CA LYS A 28 6.23 7.45 18.64
C LYS A 28 6.01 5.94 18.64
N SER A 29 7.11 5.18 18.65
CA SER A 29 7.07 3.71 18.74
C SER A 29 6.36 3.21 20.00
N ALA A 30 6.52 3.91 21.14
CA ALA A 30 5.85 3.52 22.39
C ALA A 30 4.33 3.76 22.31
N ILE A 31 3.89 4.84 21.67
CA ILE A 31 2.46 5.10 21.47
C ILE A 31 1.85 4.05 20.54
N ILE A 32 2.54 3.73 19.45
CA ILE A 32 2.12 2.69 18.51
C ILE A 32 2.05 1.33 19.21
N ASP A 33 3.02 0.99 20.06
CA ASP A 33 3.06 -0.28 20.81
C ASP A 33 1.90 -0.39 21.82
N ILE A 34 1.61 0.70 22.55
CA ILE A 34 0.45 0.78 23.44
C ILE A 34 -0.85 0.61 22.64
N ALA A 35 -1.01 1.32 21.52
CA ALA A 35 -2.20 1.23 20.68
C ALA A 35 -2.41 -0.19 20.13
N LYS A 36 -1.34 -0.84 19.66
CA LYS A 36 -1.38 -2.24 19.20
C LYS A 36 -1.77 -3.20 20.32
N THR A 37 -1.20 -3.03 21.51
CA THR A 37 -1.50 -3.87 22.67
C THR A 37 -2.99 -3.76 23.04
N LEU A 38 -3.49 -2.54 23.20
CA LEU A 38 -4.90 -2.28 23.48
C LEU A 38 -5.82 -2.81 22.38
N LEU A 39 -5.42 -2.68 21.11
CA LEU A 39 -6.19 -3.19 19.98
C LEU A 39 -6.30 -4.71 20.03
N HIS A 40 -5.19 -5.41 20.28
CA HIS A 40 -5.19 -6.87 20.37
C HIS A 40 -6.05 -7.36 21.54
N GLU A 41 -5.90 -6.75 22.72
CA GLU A 41 -6.72 -7.07 23.90
C GLU A 41 -8.21 -6.84 23.61
N PHE A 42 -8.55 -5.73 22.95
CA PHE A 42 -9.93 -5.44 22.58
C PHE A 42 -10.50 -6.45 21.58
N ILE A 43 -9.73 -6.78 20.53
CA ILE A 43 -10.11 -7.76 19.50
C ILE A 43 -10.35 -9.15 20.13
N ASP A 44 -9.53 -9.56 21.09
CA ASP A 44 -9.68 -10.85 21.78
C ASP A 44 -11.04 -10.96 22.52
N GLU A 45 -11.61 -9.84 22.96
CA GLU A 45 -12.89 -9.79 23.68
C GLU A 45 -14.13 -9.69 22.76
N LEU A 46 -13.96 -9.24 21.50
CA LEU A 46 -15.06 -8.98 20.57
C LEU A 46 -15.98 -10.17 20.30
N PRO A 47 -15.48 -11.40 20.06
CA PRO A 47 -16.36 -12.53 19.76
C PRO A 47 -17.29 -12.88 20.92
N GLN A 48 -16.90 -12.59 22.16
CA GLN A 48 -17.74 -12.80 23.34
C GLN A 48 -18.78 -11.69 23.50
N ARG A 49 -18.40 -10.44 23.18
CA ARG A 49 -19.26 -9.26 23.30
C ARG A 49 -20.31 -9.15 22.18
N GLU A 50 -19.91 -9.48 20.96
CA GLU A 50 -20.65 -9.19 19.73
C GLU A 50 -20.60 -10.38 18.74
N SER A 51 -20.91 -11.58 19.23
CA SER A 51 -20.87 -12.84 18.46
C SER A 51 -21.74 -12.86 17.18
N GLN A 52 -22.71 -11.96 17.07
CA GLN A 52 -23.51 -11.82 15.84
C GLN A 52 -22.75 -11.10 14.72
N LYS A 53 -21.70 -10.34 15.02
CA LYS A 53 -20.92 -9.54 14.07
C LYS A 53 -19.50 -10.05 13.88
N TRP A 54 -18.85 -10.49 14.95
CA TRP A 54 -17.45 -10.89 14.95
C TRP A 54 -17.30 -12.36 15.27
N VAL A 55 -16.60 -13.10 14.39
CA VAL A 55 -16.31 -14.51 14.58
C VAL A 55 -14.80 -14.69 14.63
N LEU A 56 -14.28 -15.37 15.65
CA LEU A 56 -12.85 -15.59 15.81
C LEU A 56 -12.43 -16.97 15.33
N ALA A 57 -11.38 -16.99 14.52
CA ALA A 57 -10.63 -18.17 14.15
C ALA A 57 -9.19 -18.10 14.68
N THR A 58 -8.67 -19.25 15.06
CA THR A 58 -7.28 -19.41 15.52
C THR A 58 -6.73 -20.73 14.96
N ILE A 59 -5.43 -20.98 15.11
CA ILE A 59 -4.84 -22.27 14.74
C ILE A 59 -5.49 -23.47 15.44
N LYS A 60 -6.10 -23.26 16.62
CA LYS A 60 -6.82 -24.30 17.37
C LYS A 60 -8.26 -24.51 16.91
N ASN A 61 -8.81 -23.57 16.15
CA ASN A 61 -10.18 -23.58 15.65
C ASN A 61 -10.23 -23.08 14.20
N THR A 62 -9.80 -23.92 13.27
CA THR A 62 -9.75 -23.61 11.84
C THR A 62 -10.99 -24.06 11.07
N ASP A 63 -11.96 -24.73 11.71
CA ASP A 63 -13.22 -25.11 11.08
C ASP A 63 -14.26 -24.03 11.36
N VAL A 64 -14.22 -22.97 10.54
CA VAL A 64 -15.16 -21.86 10.64
C VAL A 64 -16.46 -22.19 9.92
N ALA A 65 -17.58 -21.88 10.56
CA ALA A 65 -18.89 -21.95 9.93
C ALA A 65 -19.02 -20.92 8.79
N GLU A 66 -20.03 -21.08 7.95
CA GLU A 66 -20.40 -20.06 6.95
C GLU A 66 -20.80 -18.75 7.64
N PRO A 67 -20.45 -17.58 7.06
CA PRO A 67 -20.79 -16.31 7.65
C PRO A 67 -22.29 -16.03 7.57
N LYS A 68 -22.81 -15.36 8.59
CA LYS A 68 -24.07 -14.63 8.48
C LYS A 68 -23.82 -13.28 7.80
N SER A 69 -24.87 -12.71 7.22
CA SER A 69 -24.80 -11.41 6.55
C SER A 69 -24.18 -10.33 7.44
N GLY A 70 -23.16 -9.64 6.91
CA GLY A 70 -22.48 -8.53 7.59
C GLY A 70 -21.43 -8.94 8.63
N GLN A 71 -21.10 -10.22 8.77
CA GLN A 71 -20.07 -10.67 9.71
C GLN A 71 -18.65 -10.43 9.18
N THR A 72 -17.73 -10.21 10.12
CA THR A 72 -16.28 -10.15 9.88
C THR A 72 -15.59 -11.32 10.58
N LEU A 73 -14.71 -12.01 9.85
CA LEU A 73 -13.85 -13.05 10.41
C LEU A 73 -12.60 -12.40 11.00
N ILE A 74 -12.48 -12.46 12.32
CA ILE A 74 -11.25 -12.15 13.04
C ILE A 74 -10.37 -13.39 12.98
N VAL A 75 -9.11 -13.23 12.58
CA VAL A 75 -8.15 -14.34 12.55
C VAL A 75 -6.89 -13.96 13.32
N ASP A 76 -6.63 -14.70 14.40
CA ASP A 76 -5.36 -14.63 15.11
C ASP A 76 -4.32 -15.44 14.34
N ALA A 77 -3.32 -14.76 13.78
CA ALA A 77 -2.25 -15.40 13.01
C ALA A 77 -1.27 -16.21 13.88
N THR A 78 -1.35 -16.10 15.22
CA THR A 78 -0.45 -16.77 16.14
C THR A 78 -0.51 -18.29 15.99
N GLY A 79 0.65 -18.90 15.75
CA GLY A 79 0.81 -20.34 15.62
C GLY A 79 0.53 -20.91 14.23
N PHE A 80 -0.01 -20.11 13.29
CA PHE A 80 -0.05 -20.52 11.89
C PHE A 80 1.35 -20.50 11.27
N GLU A 81 1.66 -21.54 10.50
CA GLU A 81 2.87 -21.66 9.71
C GLU A 81 2.90 -20.58 8.60
N PRO A 82 4.08 -20.01 8.31
CA PRO A 82 4.20 -19.01 7.25
C PRO A 82 3.95 -19.55 5.84
N GLU A 83 4.18 -20.85 5.63
CA GLU A 83 4.08 -21.53 4.34
C GLU A 83 3.41 -22.89 4.52
N GLY A 84 2.71 -23.35 3.49
CA GLY A 84 2.08 -24.66 3.47
C GLY A 84 0.73 -24.64 2.76
N ILE A 85 0.22 -25.83 2.46
CA ILE A 85 -1.06 -26.03 1.78
C ILE A 85 -2.16 -26.58 2.70
N ASP A 86 -1.81 -26.96 3.93
CA ASP A 86 -2.76 -27.48 4.91
C ASP A 86 -3.46 -26.29 5.61
N PRO A 87 -4.77 -26.08 5.40
CA PRO A 87 -5.50 -24.98 6.03
C PRO A 87 -5.62 -25.10 7.55
N LYS A 88 -5.26 -26.25 8.14
CA LYS A 88 -5.17 -26.42 9.60
C LYS A 88 -3.83 -25.96 10.18
N LYS A 89 -2.87 -25.60 9.32
CA LYS A 89 -1.50 -25.24 9.72
C LYS A 89 -1.05 -23.92 9.14
N ALA A 90 -1.23 -23.73 7.84
CA ALA A 90 -0.70 -22.58 7.11
C ALA A 90 -1.74 -21.46 6.99
N PHE A 91 -1.30 -20.24 7.23
CA PHE A 91 -2.21 -19.09 7.33
C PHE A 91 -2.94 -18.78 6.01
N ALA A 92 -2.19 -18.70 4.91
CA ALA A 92 -2.78 -18.42 3.59
C ALA A 92 -3.77 -19.50 3.14
N ALA A 93 -3.47 -20.77 3.42
CA ALA A 93 -4.38 -21.89 3.14
C ALA A 93 -5.66 -21.80 4.00
N PHE A 94 -5.55 -21.41 5.26
CA PHE A 94 -6.72 -21.16 6.11
C PHE A 94 -7.60 -20.02 5.57
N LEU A 95 -6.99 -18.91 5.14
CA LEU A 95 -7.71 -17.78 4.55
C LEU A 95 -8.47 -18.18 3.28
N SER A 96 -7.85 -19.03 2.45
CA SER A 96 -8.48 -19.65 1.28
C SER A 96 -9.71 -20.49 1.67
N LEU A 97 -9.57 -21.39 2.64
CA LEU A 97 -10.69 -22.19 3.17
C LEU A 97 -11.84 -21.31 3.69
N ALA A 98 -11.52 -20.26 4.44
CA ALA A 98 -12.53 -19.35 4.96
C ALA A 98 -13.26 -18.61 3.83
N TYR A 99 -12.55 -18.14 2.81
CA TYR A 99 -13.20 -17.54 1.64
C TYR A 99 -14.13 -18.52 0.92
N ASP A 100 -13.69 -19.77 0.73
CA ASP A 100 -14.49 -20.83 0.09
C ASP A 100 -15.76 -21.14 0.90
N ARG A 101 -15.75 -20.92 2.22
CA ARG A 101 -16.91 -20.98 3.12
C ARG A 101 -17.80 -19.72 3.07
N GLY A 102 -17.50 -18.75 2.20
CA GLY A 102 -18.30 -17.56 1.97
C GLY A 102 -17.82 -16.30 2.70
N TRP A 103 -16.73 -16.36 3.48
CA TRP A 103 -16.20 -15.18 4.16
C TRP A 103 -15.65 -14.15 3.16
N ARG A 104 -15.96 -12.87 3.40
CA ARG A 104 -15.52 -11.74 2.56
C ARG A 104 -14.82 -10.63 3.33
N LYS A 105 -15.14 -10.47 4.62
CA LYS A 105 -14.52 -9.47 5.49
C LYS A 105 -13.61 -10.13 6.49
N PHE A 106 -12.35 -9.71 6.51
CA PHE A 106 -11.31 -10.30 7.34
C PHE A 106 -10.60 -9.23 8.15
N LEU A 107 -10.42 -9.50 9.44
CA LEU A 107 -9.54 -8.75 10.33
C LEU A 107 -8.44 -9.69 10.80
N LEU A 108 -7.23 -9.50 10.29
CA LEU A 108 -6.06 -10.33 10.61
C LEU A 108 -5.22 -9.58 11.64
N TYR A 109 -4.90 -10.20 12.77
CA TYR A 109 -4.09 -9.57 13.82
C TYR A 109 -3.03 -10.51 14.37
N ARG A 110 -2.04 -9.93 15.05
CA ARG A 110 -0.80 -10.61 15.45
C ARG A 110 -0.05 -11.27 14.28
N VAL A 111 -0.20 -10.69 13.08
CA VAL A 111 0.49 -11.15 11.87
C VAL A 111 1.98 -10.85 12.02
N ASN A 112 2.82 -11.87 11.88
CA ASN A 112 4.25 -11.77 12.08
C ASN A 112 5.00 -12.74 11.16
N GLY A 113 5.08 -12.37 9.88
CA GLY A 113 5.85 -13.11 8.87
C GLY A 113 5.09 -14.20 8.13
N GLN A 114 3.78 -14.41 8.38
CA GLN A 114 2.97 -15.29 7.55
C GLN A 114 2.96 -14.79 6.10
N ARG A 115 3.29 -15.67 5.16
CA ARG A 115 3.51 -15.32 3.75
C ARG A 115 2.23 -15.49 2.94
N LEU A 116 2.21 -14.88 1.76
CA LEU A 116 1.14 -15.06 0.77
C LEU A 116 -0.27 -14.70 1.30
N ILE A 117 -0.35 -13.74 2.23
CA ILE A 117 -1.64 -13.12 2.58
C ILE A 117 -2.06 -12.28 1.36
N SER A 118 -3.05 -12.78 0.62
CA SER A 118 -3.53 -12.20 -0.64
C SER A 118 -4.93 -12.72 -0.94
N THR A 119 -5.66 -12.02 -1.80
CA THR A 119 -6.93 -12.52 -2.34
C THR A 119 -6.73 -13.60 -3.41
N ALA A 120 -5.54 -13.72 -3.99
CA ALA A 120 -5.26 -14.70 -5.03
C ALA A 120 -5.37 -16.16 -4.58
N VAL A 121 -5.11 -16.41 -3.29
CA VAL A 121 -5.26 -17.75 -2.70
C VAL A 121 -6.71 -18.04 -2.35
N MET A 122 -7.56 -17.02 -2.31
CA MET A 122 -8.97 -17.09 -1.93
C MET A 122 -9.85 -17.42 -3.13
N GLY A 123 -9.50 -18.40 -3.96
CA GLY A 123 -10.40 -18.93 -4.99
C GLY A 123 -9.90 -18.82 -6.44
N LYS A 124 -10.77 -19.26 -7.36
CA LYS A 124 -10.50 -19.34 -8.81
C LYS A 124 -11.09 -18.20 -9.63
N VAL A 125 -11.85 -17.32 -8.98
CA VAL A 125 -12.60 -16.22 -9.59
C VAL A 125 -12.18 -14.90 -8.95
N ASP A 126 -12.53 -13.80 -9.60
CA ASP A 126 -12.28 -12.47 -9.07
C ASP A 126 -12.91 -12.30 -7.68
N SER A 127 -12.16 -11.65 -6.80
CA SER A 127 -12.45 -11.50 -5.37
C SER A 127 -12.72 -10.05 -5.00
N ASP A 128 -13.43 -9.32 -5.87
CA ASP A 128 -13.67 -7.88 -5.75
C ASP A 128 -14.45 -7.46 -4.49
N ASP A 129 -15.22 -8.39 -3.93
CA ASP A 129 -16.03 -8.20 -2.73
C ASP A 129 -15.26 -8.48 -1.42
N VAL A 130 -13.96 -8.81 -1.50
CA VAL A 130 -13.13 -9.13 -0.33
C VAL A 130 -12.47 -7.88 0.26
N GLU A 131 -12.57 -7.75 1.58
CA GLU A 131 -11.90 -6.73 2.38
C GLU A 131 -11.05 -7.39 3.47
N ILE A 132 -9.78 -7.01 3.56
CA ILE A 132 -8.83 -7.53 4.56
C ILE A 132 -8.09 -6.38 5.23
N ASP A 133 -8.22 -6.26 6.55
CA ASP A 133 -7.39 -5.38 7.37
C ASP A 133 -6.35 -6.21 8.12
N VAL A 134 -5.08 -5.81 8.02
CA VAL A 134 -3.92 -6.57 8.50
C VAL A 134 -3.16 -5.77 9.56
N TYR A 135 -3.26 -6.23 10.81
CA TYR A 135 -2.55 -5.70 11.97
C TYR A 135 -1.32 -6.56 12.28
N GLY A 136 -0.14 -6.01 12.01
CA GLY A 136 1.13 -6.68 12.18
C GLY A 136 2.08 -6.44 11.01
N THR A 137 2.96 -7.39 10.74
CA THR A 137 3.88 -7.35 9.58
C THR A 137 3.71 -8.65 8.79
N PRO A 138 3.02 -8.61 7.64
CA PRO A 138 2.93 -9.77 6.76
C PRO A 138 4.31 -10.16 6.23
N GLY A 139 4.49 -11.44 5.96
CA GLY A 139 5.70 -11.97 5.33
C GLY A 139 5.82 -11.61 3.85
N GLU A 140 6.79 -12.21 3.19
CA GLU A 140 6.97 -12.07 1.75
C GLU A 140 5.72 -12.50 0.95
N TYR A 141 5.60 -11.96 -0.27
CA TYR A 141 4.47 -12.23 -1.19
C TYR A 141 3.11 -11.72 -0.68
N PHE A 142 3.12 -10.73 0.23
CA PHE A 142 1.92 -10.02 0.63
C PHE A 142 1.22 -9.37 -0.57
N GLY A 143 -0.08 -9.62 -0.77
CA GLY A 143 -0.82 -9.13 -1.94
C GLY A 143 -0.34 -9.70 -3.28
N ALA A 144 0.47 -10.77 -3.29
CA ALA A 144 0.90 -11.37 -4.55
C ALA A 144 -0.30 -12.00 -5.30
N PHE A 145 -0.32 -11.80 -6.61
CA PHE A 145 -1.28 -12.34 -7.57
C PHE A 145 -2.73 -11.90 -7.35
N MET A 146 -2.98 -10.82 -6.58
CA MET A 146 -4.34 -10.34 -6.28
C MET A 146 -5.20 -10.25 -7.55
N GLN A 147 -6.42 -10.77 -7.44
CA GLN A 147 -7.46 -10.75 -8.47
C GLN A 147 -8.68 -9.98 -7.93
N GLY A 148 -8.45 -8.76 -7.49
CA GLY A 148 -9.49 -7.90 -6.93
C GLY A 148 -9.46 -7.79 -5.41
N GLY A 149 -10.44 -7.07 -4.89
CA GLY A 149 -10.65 -6.81 -3.47
C GLY A 149 -9.77 -5.68 -2.93
N THR A 150 -9.87 -5.45 -1.63
CA THR A 150 -9.11 -4.42 -0.92
C THR A 150 -8.37 -5.01 0.28
N ILE A 151 -7.06 -4.80 0.34
CA ILE A 151 -6.22 -5.19 1.47
C ILE A 151 -5.55 -3.95 2.05
N ARG A 152 -5.62 -3.76 3.37
CA ARG A 152 -4.94 -2.68 4.10
C ARG A 152 -3.97 -3.27 5.12
N CYS A 153 -2.72 -2.84 5.07
CA CYS A 153 -1.69 -3.19 6.04
C CYS A 153 -1.41 -1.99 6.94
N HIS A 154 -1.77 -2.13 8.21
CA HIS A 154 -1.55 -1.13 9.27
C HIS A 154 -0.12 -1.27 9.84
N GLY A 155 0.86 -1.21 8.94
CA GLY A 155 2.26 -1.52 9.23
C GLY A 155 3.14 -1.59 7.98
N ASN A 156 4.29 -2.26 8.12
CA ASN A 156 5.23 -2.47 7.02
C ASN A 156 4.93 -3.77 6.28
N ALA A 157 5.26 -3.83 5.00
CA ALA A 157 5.26 -5.04 4.18
C ALA A 157 6.69 -5.46 3.81
N GLN A 158 6.90 -6.76 3.57
CA GLN A 158 8.21 -7.33 3.24
C GLN A 158 8.49 -7.35 1.73
N ASN A 159 9.31 -8.31 1.27
CA ASN A 159 9.70 -8.42 -0.13
C ASN A 159 8.58 -9.03 -0.98
N PHE A 160 8.65 -8.80 -2.28
CA PHE A 160 7.74 -9.38 -3.28
C PHE A 160 6.27 -9.00 -3.07
N THR A 161 6.01 -7.91 -2.33
CA THR A 161 4.65 -7.40 -2.15
C THR A 161 4.03 -7.03 -3.49
N ALA A 162 2.76 -7.35 -3.70
CA ALA A 162 2.03 -7.12 -4.96
C ALA A 162 2.62 -7.83 -6.20
N MET A 163 3.52 -8.82 -6.05
CA MET A 163 4.06 -9.59 -7.18
C MET A 163 2.93 -10.16 -8.03
N GLY A 164 2.96 -9.94 -9.34
CA GLY A 164 2.00 -10.54 -10.28
C GLY A 164 0.55 -10.11 -10.07
N MET A 165 0.31 -9.02 -9.32
CA MET A 165 -1.03 -8.47 -9.10
C MET A 165 -1.73 -8.15 -10.43
N HIS A 166 -2.99 -8.58 -10.57
CA HIS A 166 -3.81 -8.37 -11.77
C HIS A 166 -4.74 -7.16 -11.62
N HIS A 167 -5.47 -7.06 -10.53
CA HIS A 167 -6.32 -5.91 -10.18
C HIS A 167 -6.64 -5.92 -8.68
N GLY A 168 -7.32 -4.88 -8.18
CA GLY A 168 -7.63 -4.69 -6.76
C GLY A 168 -6.88 -3.52 -6.14
N ASN A 169 -7.04 -3.32 -4.84
CA ASN A 169 -6.45 -2.21 -4.09
C ASN A 169 -5.62 -2.72 -2.91
N LEU A 170 -4.35 -2.30 -2.83
CA LEU A 170 -3.44 -2.63 -1.75
C LEU A 170 -2.91 -1.36 -1.09
N TYR A 171 -3.18 -1.18 0.20
CA TYR A 171 -2.75 -0.01 0.98
C TYR A 171 -1.76 -0.44 2.06
N ILE A 172 -0.62 0.24 2.16
CA ILE A 172 0.45 -0.06 3.12
C ILE A 172 0.81 1.23 3.85
N HIS A 173 0.51 1.27 5.16
CA HIS A 173 0.72 2.47 5.97
C HIS A 173 2.19 2.73 6.36
N GLY A 174 3.05 1.73 6.21
CA GLY A 174 4.48 1.81 6.45
C GLY A 174 5.32 1.66 5.18
N ASN A 175 6.50 1.07 5.35
CA ASN A 175 7.46 0.80 4.28
C ASN A 175 7.16 -0.52 3.58
N ALA A 176 7.69 -0.68 2.37
CA ALA A 176 7.68 -1.93 1.63
C ALA A 176 9.11 -2.40 1.32
N GLY A 177 9.32 -3.71 1.26
CA GLY A 177 10.64 -4.33 1.10
C GLY A 177 11.19 -4.24 -0.33
N LYS A 178 11.83 -5.30 -0.77
CA LYS A 178 12.46 -5.42 -2.09
C LYS A 178 11.52 -6.04 -3.13
N VAL A 179 11.73 -5.69 -4.39
CA VAL A 179 11.09 -6.33 -5.56
C VAL A 179 9.56 -6.32 -5.51
N ASN A 180 8.98 -5.23 -4.99
CA ASN A 180 7.53 -5.04 -4.98
C ASN A 180 7.00 -4.98 -6.42
N GLY A 181 5.79 -5.47 -6.66
CA GLY A 181 5.11 -5.35 -7.95
C GLY A 181 5.77 -6.12 -9.09
N TYR A 182 6.66 -7.07 -8.81
CA TYR A 182 7.33 -7.85 -9.84
C TYR A 182 6.31 -8.49 -10.79
N ALA A 183 6.42 -8.21 -12.09
CA ALA A 183 5.52 -8.75 -13.12
C ALA A 183 4.02 -8.50 -12.88
N SER A 184 3.66 -7.46 -12.11
CA SER A 184 2.26 -7.02 -11.99
C SER A 184 1.71 -6.57 -13.35
N LYS A 185 0.39 -6.72 -13.52
CA LYS A 185 -0.34 -6.39 -14.74
C LYS A 185 -1.29 -5.21 -14.56
N GLY A 186 -1.69 -4.93 -13.33
CA GLY A 186 -2.69 -3.93 -13.01
C GLY A 186 -2.91 -3.77 -11.51
N GLY A 187 -3.93 -2.99 -11.16
CA GLY A 187 -4.31 -2.72 -9.78
C GLY A 187 -3.66 -1.47 -9.18
N LYS A 188 -4.19 -1.05 -8.02
CA LYS A 188 -3.72 0.12 -7.29
C LYS A 188 -2.93 -0.29 -6.05
N VAL A 189 -1.73 0.26 -5.89
CA VAL A 189 -0.91 0.07 -4.68
C VAL A 189 -0.52 1.43 -4.12
N VAL A 190 -0.83 1.68 -2.85
CA VAL A 190 -0.44 2.89 -2.12
C VAL A 190 0.49 2.52 -0.97
N ILE A 191 1.67 3.12 -0.93
CA ILE A 191 2.69 2.93 0.11
C ILE A 191 2.98 4.28 0.75
N LEU A 192 2.71 4.42 2.04
CA LEU A 192 2.88 5.69 2.76
C LEU A 192 4.29 5.88 3.35
N GLY A 193 5.15 4.88 3.22
CA GLY A 193 6.57 4.94 3.56
C GLY A 193 7.49 4.84 2.34
N ASP A 194 8.68 4.32 2.58
CA ASP A 194 9.71 4.09 1.56
C ASP A 194 9.67 2.67 0.98
N ILE A 195 10.25 2.55 -0.20
CA ILE A 195 10.50 1.29 -0.89
C ILE A 195 12.01 1.04 -0.97
N VAL A 196 12.43 -0.21 -0.80
CA VAL A 196 13.83 -0.59 -0.92
C VAL A 196 14.25 -0.60 -2.40
N ASP A 197 14.41 -1.75 -3.07
CA ASP A 197 14.93 -1.80 -4.45
C ASP A 197 14.04 -2.60 -5.40
N ARG A 198 14.28 -2.42 -6.71
CA ARG A 198 13.69 -3.21 -7.82
C ARG A 198 12.17 -3.21 -7.90
N ALA A 199 11.54 -2.14 -7.43
CA ALA A 199 10.09 -2.02 -7.44
C ALA A 199 9.56 -1.95 -8.90
N TRP A 200 8.49 -2.70 -9.17
CA TRP A 200 7.82 -2.89 -10.46
C TRP A 200 8.76 -3.27 -11.60
N THR A 201 9.68 -4.19 -11.32
CA THR A 201 10.50 -4.82 -12.37
C THR A 201 9.63 -5.74 -13.22
N ASN A 202 9.77 -5.67 -14.55
CA ASN A 202 9.01 -6.47 -15.53
C ASN A 202 7.49 -6.31 -15.47
N SER A 203 6.97 -5.26 -14.84
CA SER A 203 5.51 -5.02 -14.77
C SER A 203 5.00 -4.45 -16.08
N VAL A 204 3.72 -4.69 -16.36
CA VAL A 204 3.01 -4.22 -17.54
C VAL A 204 1.71 -3.57 -17.12
N ASN A 205 1.21 -2.62 -17.91
CA ASN A 205 -0.18 -2.18 -17.80
C ASN A 205 -1.01 -2.99 -18.81
N ASP A 206 -1.61 -4.09 -18.37
CA ASP A 206 -2.46 -4.92 -19.21
C ASP A 206 -3.80 -4.20 -19.46
N PRO A 207 -4.14 -3.85 -20.71
CA PRO A 207 -5.33 -3.08 -21.02
C PRO A 207 -6.64 -3.83 -20.73
N ARG A 208 -6.57 -5.13 -20.40
CA ARG A 208 -7.73 -5.97 -20.08
C ARG A 208 -8.10 -5.93 -18.59
N CYS A 209 -7.29 -5.32 -17.74
CA CYS A 209 -7.57 -5.20 -16.31
C CYS A 209 -7.43 -3.75 -15.83
N GLN A 210 -7.68 -3.51 -14.54
CA GLN A 210 -7.49 -2.21 -13.90
C GLN A 210 -6.07 -1.68 -14.16
N ASN A 211 -5.96 -0.40 -14.52
CA ASN A 211 -4.66 0.24 -14.73
C ASN A 211 -3.73 0.06 -13.52
N LEU A 212 -2.44 -0.16 -13.80
CA LEU A 212 -1.39 -0.24 -12.81
C LEU A 212 -1.10 1.17 -12.27
N GLN A 213 -1.53 1.43 -11.02
CA GLN A 213 -1.44 2.74 -10.36
C GLN A 213 -0.70 2.63 -9.04
N ILE A 214 0.47 3.25 -8.97
CA ILE A 214 1.40 3.07 -7.85
C ILE A 214 1.65 4.41 -7.20
N HIS A 215 1.25 4.58 -5.95
CA HIS A 215 1.44 5.82 -5.21
C HIS A 215 2.37 5.58 -4.03
N VAL A 216 3.41 6.39 -3.91
CA VAL A 216 4.42 6.28 -2.87
C VAL A 216 4.61 7.65 -2.24
N LEU A 217 4.28 7.82 -0.96
CA LEU A 217 4.53 9.09 -0.28
C LEU A 217 6.04 9.34 -0.12
N GLY A 218 6.78 8.28 0.22
CA GLY A 218 8.22 8.31 0.36
C GLY A 218 8.96 8.21 -0.97
N SER A 219 10.03 7.44 -0.97
CA SER A 219 10.94 7.28 -2.10
C SER A 219 11.24 5.80 -2.36
N ALA A 220 11.83 5.50 -3.50
CA ALA A 220 12.44 4.21 -3.79
C ALA A 220 13.97 4.33 -3.86
N SER A 221 14.68 3.23 -3.58
CA SER A 221 16.11 3.11 -3.88
C SER A 221 16.31 2.62 -5.33
N LYS A 222 17.14 1.61 -5.61
CA LYS A 222 17.67 1.33 -6.95
C LYS A 222 16.71 0.55 -7.86
N TYR A 223 16.83 0.76 -9.18
CA TYR A 223 16.19 -0.06 -10.24
C TYR A 223 14.65 -0.05 -10.23
N CYS A 224 14.03 1.03 -9.75
CA CYS A 224 12.58 1.14 -9.85
C CYS A 224 12.16 1.26 -11.33
N GLY A 225 11.18 0.46 -11.74
CA GLY A 225 10.68 0.39 -13.12
C GLY A 225 11.64 -0.25 -14.12
N GLU A 226 12.56 -1.13 -13.70
CA GLU A 226 13.40 -1.88 -14.64
C GLU A 226 12.52 -2.77 -15.55
N SER A 227 12.71 -2.65 -16.87
CA SER A 227 11.93 -3.37 -17.89
C SER A 227 10.41 -3.16 -17.78
N LEU A 228 9.98 -1.97 -17.31
CA LEU A 228 8.58 -1.60 -17.20
C LEU A 228 7.92 -1.41 -18.58
N MET A 229 6.70 -1.91 -18.73
CA MET A 229 5.91 -1.88 -19.96
C MET A 229 4.59 -1.11 -19.82
N GLY A 230 4.45 -0.30 -18.78
CA GLY A 230 3.31 0.58 -18.55
C GLY A 230 3.00 0.77 -17.07
N GLY A 231 2.14 1.74 -16.78
CA GLY A 231 1.67 2.07 -15.43
C GLY A 231 2.01 3.50 -15.02
N ASP A 232 1.27 3.99 -14.04
CA ASP A 232 1.36 5.35 -13.53
C ASP A 232 1.86 5.34 -12.09
N PHE A 233 2.98 6.02 -11.86
CA PHE A 233 3.72 6.03 -10.61
C PHE A 233 3.81 7.45 -10.06
N PHE A 234 3.40 7.66 -8.81
CA PHE A 234 3.61 8.90 -8.08
C PHE A 234 4.61 8.66 -6.93
N PHE A 235 5.62 9.53 -6.82
CA PHE A 235 6.57 9.58 -5.71
C PHE A 235 6.54 10.97 -5.06
N GLY A 236 6.12 11.01 -3.80
CA GLY A 236 6.13 12.22 -3.00
C GLY A 236 7.53 12.62 -2.56
N GLY A 237 8.42 11.66 -2.30
CA GLY A 237 9.76 11.97 -1.80
C GLY A 237 9.74 12.61 -0.42
N MET A 238 8.77 12.26 0.42
CA MET A 238 8.51 12.92 1.70
C MET A 238 8.50 11.92 2.85
N PHE A 239 8.65 12.43 4.06
CA PHE A 239 8.51 11.66 5.30
C PHE A 239 8.06 12.57 6.44
N PHE A 240 7.49 12.01 7.50
CA PHE A 240 7.20 12.78 8.71
C PHE A 240 8.37 12.72 9.68
N ASP A 241 8.81 13.87 10.20
CA ASP A 241 9.87 13.94 11.20
C ASP A 241 9.39 13.54 12.61
N GLN A 242 10.25 13.68 13.62
CA GLN A 242 9.90 13.34 15.01
C GLN A 242 8.79 14.23 15.58
N ASP A 243 8.63 15.46 15.09
CA ASP A 243 7.57 16.38 15.50
C ASP A 243 6.26 16.16 14.73
N GLY A 244 6.24 15.23 13.76
CA GLY A 244 5.08 14.98 12.93
C GLY A 244 4.92 15.98 11.79
N LYS A 245 5.95 16.77 11.49
CA LYS A 245 5.95 17.68 10.35
C LYS A 245 6.38 16.93 9.10
N LEU A 246 5.71 17.20 7.98
CA LEU A 246 6.08 16.65 6.68
C LEU A 246 7.36 17.31 6.18
N ARG A 247 8.35 16.50 5.81
CA ARG A 247 9.67 16.92 5.32
C ARG A 247 9.95 16.32 3.96
N MET A 248 10.66 17.06 3.12
CA MET A 248 11.20 16.48 1.90
C MET A 248 12.43 15.62 2.23
N GLN A 249 12.57 14.50 1.54
CA GLN A 249 13.85 13.79 1.45
C GLN A 249 14.83 14.63 0.61
N GLU A 250 16.13 14.33 0.66
CA GLU A 250 17.16 15.02 -0.14
C GLU A 250 16.77 15.09 -1.63
N ARG A 251 16.20 14.01 -2.15
CA ARG A 251 15.70 13.87 -3.52
C ARG A 251 14.39 13.07 -3.50
N PRO A 252 13.47 13.31 -4.45
CA PRO A 252 12.21 12.57 -4.47
C PRO A 252 12.39 11.10 -4.85
N TYR A 253 13.44 10.79 -5.61
CA TYR A 253 13.98 9.45 -5.79
C TYR A 253 15.39 9.39 -5.20
N ARG A 254 15.65 8.51 -4.23
CA ARG A 254 16.99 8.35 -3.64
C ARG A 254 17.86 7.35 -4.39
N GLY A 255 17.26 6.57 -5.28
CA GLY A 255 17.91 5.49 -6.00
C GLY A 255 18.80 5.89 -7.16
N THR A 256 19.18 4.88 -7.93
CA THR A 256 19.89 4.99 -9.21
C THR A 256 19.21 4.11 -10.26
N LYS A 257 19.46 4.36 -11.55
CA LYS A 257 19.02 3.51 -12.66
C LYS A 257 17.49 3.33 -12.72
N LEU A 258 16.78 4.44 -12.62
CA LEU A 258 15.33 4.51 -12.85
C LEU A 258 15.01 4.07 -14.28
N MET A 259 13.94 3.30 -14.46
CA MET A 259 13.39 2.94 -15.77
C MET A 259 14.39 2.25 -16.71
N GLY A 260 15.37 1.51 -16.15
CA GLY A 260 16.34 0.77 -16.93
C GLY A 260 15.66 -0.24 -17.87
N GLY A 261 15.76 -0.07 -19.19
CA GLY A 261 15.11 -0.96 -20.15
C GLY A 261 13.57 -0.85 -20.22
N ALA A 262 12.97 0.16 -19.58
CA ALA A 262 11.53 0.39 -19.69
C ALA A 262 11.15 0.83 -21.12
N SER A 263 10.02 0.30 -21.62
CA SER A 263 9.44 0.69 -22.90
C SER A 263 8.30 1.69 -22.74
N ARG A 264 7.56 1.63 -21.62
CA ARG A 264 6.45 2.53 -21.26
C ARG A 264 6.35 2.68 -19.74
N GLY A 265 5.72 3.77 -19.29
CA GLY A 265 5.44 4.06 -17.89
C GLY A 265 5.59 5.55 -17.59
N ASN A 266 4.82 6.05 -16.63
CA ASN A 266 4.80 7.46 -16.26
C ASN A 266 5.19 7.62 -14.79
N PHE A 267 6.23 8.39 -14.50
CA PHE A 267 6.71 8.61 -13.13
C PHE A 267 6.61 10.09 -12.78
N LEU A 268 5.61 10.45 -11.99
CA LEU A 268 5.44 11.79 -11.44
C LEU A 268 6.16 11.91 -10.10
N PHE A 269 7.00 12.92 -9.96
CA PHE A 269 7.71 13.25 -8.73
C PHE A 269 7.26 14.61 -8.22
N PHE A 270 7.03 14.74 -6.90
CA PHE A 270 6.99 16.05 -6.26
C PHE A 270 8.42 16.59 -6.12
N ASP A 271 8.78 17.56 -6.95
CA ASP A 271 10.15 18.09 -7.05
C ASP A 271 10.18 19.59 -7.38
N PRO A 272 9.74 20.45 -6.43
CA PRO A 272 9.65 21.90 -6.67
C PRO A 272 11.00 22.60 -6.84
N HIS A 273 12.12 21.91 -6.57
CA HIS A 273 13.48 22.48 -6.58
C HIS A 273 14.44 21.73 -7.52
N ASP A 274 13.93 20.96 -8.48
CA ASP A 274 14.74 20.26 -9.51
C ASP A 274 15.88 19.39 -8.91
N ARG A 275 15.55 18.57 -7.91
CA ARG A 275 16.51 17.77 -7.14
C ARG A 275 16.77 16.39 -7.74
N LEU A 276 16.00 15.98 -8.75
CA LEU A 276 16.30 14.80 -9.54
C LEU A 276 17.65 14.93 -10.26
N ASP A 277 18.56 14.00 -9.99
CA ASP A 277 19.90 13.99 -10.57
C ASP A 277 19.91 13.25 -11.92
N PRO A 278 20.48 13.83 -13.00
CA PRO A 278 20.51 13.22 -14.33
C PRO A 278 21.03 11.77 -14.39
N HIS A 279 21.93 11.37 -13.48
CA HIS A 279 22.42 9.99 -13.42
C HIS A 279 21.36 8.99 -12.96
N GLN A 280 20.32 9.44 -12.25
CA GLN A 280 19.24 8.61 -11.76
C GLN A 280 18.31 8.15 -12.88
N TYR A 281 18.08 9.01 -13.88
CA TYR A 281 17.13 8.81 -14.96
C TYR A 281 17.79 8.77 -16.35
N SER A 282 18.99 8.21 -16.46
CA SER A 282 19.70 8.10 -17.75
C SER A 282 18.89 7.42 -18.87
N HIS A 283 17.91 6.58 -18.52
CA HIS A 283 16.99 5.90 -19.44
C HIS A 283 15.64 6.61 -19.65
N ALA A 284 15.39 7.73 -19.00
CA ALA A 284 14.14 8.49 -19.06
C ALA A 284 14.38 9.95 -19.41
N LYS A 285 13.33 10.63 -19.88
CA LYS A 285 13.31 12.05 -20.23
C LYS A 285 12.13 12.72 -19.53
N PHE A 286 12.22 14.02 -19.33
CA PHE A 286 11.06 14.79 -18.88
C PHE A 286 10.00 14.85 -19.98
N GLU A 287 8.75 14.79 -19.57
CA GLU A 287 7.58 15.06 -20.39
C GLU A 287 6.83 16.25 -19.80
N GLU A 288 6.26 17.09 -20.69
CA GLU A 288 5.48 18.24 -20.29
C GLU A 288 4.18 17.80 -19.63
N ILE A 289 3.83 18.45 -18.51
CA ILE A 289 2.57 18.21 -17.81
C ILE A 289 1.54 19.22 -18.32
N THR A 290 0.72 18.80 -19.30
CA THR A 290 -0.37 19.64 -19.81
C THR A 290 -1.47 19.80 -18.74
N PRO A 291 -2.35 20.81 -18.85
CA PRO A 291 -3.48 20.97 -17.93
C PRO A 291 -4.36 19.72 -17.82
N GLU A 292 -4.63 19.03 -18.93
CA GLU A 292 -5.47 17.82 -18.95
C GLU A 292 -4.77 16.66 -18.24
N LEU A 293 -3.46 16.51 -18.47
CA LEU A 293 -2.65 15.50 -17.78
C LEU A 293 -2.53 15.82 -16.28
N TRP A 294 -2.50 17.09 -15.92
CA TRP A 294 -2.48 17.51 -14.53
C TRP A 294 -3.75 17.15 -13.77
N GLU A 295 -4.94 17.33 -14.35
CA GLU A 295 -6.20 16.94 -13.72
C GLU A 295 -6.17 15.45 -13.32
N TYR A 296 -5.67 14.59 -14.20
CA TYR A 296 -5.47 13.16 -13.92
C TYR A 296 -4.52 12.90 -12.75
N TRP A 297 -3.38 13.60 -12.70
CA TRP A 297 -2.38 13.41 -11.65
C TRP A 297 -2.78 14.03 -10.32
N GLN A 298 -3.45 15.17 -10.35
CA GLN A 298 -3.84 15.92 -9.16
C GLN A 298 -4.72 15.05 -8.25
N GLU A 299 -5.69 14.32 -8.81
CA GLU A 299 -6.53 13.37 -8.05
C GLU A 299 -5.71 12.34 -7.27
N ARG A 300 -4.68 11.77 -7.91
CA ARG A 300 -3.82 10.71 -7.34
C ARG A 300 -2.89 11.26 -6.26
N VAL A 301 -2.35 12.45 -6.49
CA VAL A 301 -1.55 13.17 -5.49
C VAL A 301 -2.41 13.49 -4.27
N MET A 302 -3.62 14.03 -4.46
CA MET A 302 -4.54 14.35 -3.37
C MET A 302 -4.93 13.09 -2.58
N GLU A 303 -5.29 12.01 -3.25
CA GLU A 303 -5.60 10.73 -2.60
C GLU A 303 -4.43 10.26 -1.73
N THR A 304 -3.20 10.33 -2.26
CA THR A 304 -1.99 9.90 -1.53
C THR A 304 -1.74 10.76 -0.29
N LEU A 305 -1.87 12.09 -0.42
CA LEU A 305 -1.69 13.02 0.68
C LEU A 305 -2.76 12.84 1.76
N GLN A 306 -4.02 12.62 1.38
CA GLN A 306 -5.12 12.34 2.31
C GLN A 306 -4.89 11.03 3.08
N LEU A 307 -4.55 9.95 2.38
CA LEU A 307 -4.20 8.66 3.00
C LEU A 307 -2.96 8.77 3.90
N ALA A 308 -2.01 9.63 3.55
CA ALA A 308 -0.85 9.93 4.37
C ALA A 308 -1.17 10.70 5.67
N GLY A 309 -2.35 11.31 5.76
CA GLY A 309 -2.73 12.19 6.86
C GLY A 309 -2.09 13.58 6.74
N VAL A 310 -1.78 14.01 5.51
CA VAL A 310 -1.30 15.36 5.23
C VAL A 310 -2.49 16.31 5.18
N GLU A 311 -2.39 17.41 5.93
CA GLU A 311 -3.41 18.45 5.91
C GLU A 311 -3.38 19.19 4.56
N LEU A 312 -4.55 19.24 3.92
CA LEU A 312 -4.75 19.90 2.63
C LEU A 312 -5.48 21.22 2.85
N SER A 313 -4.88 22.30 2.34
CA SER A 313 -5.48 23.64 2.39
C SER A 313 -6.48 23.83 1.25
N THR A 314 -7.65 24.38 1.58
CA THR A 314 -8.69 24.70 0.61
C THR A 314 -8.79 26.20 0.39
N LYS A 315 -9.04 26.62 -0.85
CA LYS A 315 -9.31 28.01 -1.23
C LYS A 315 -10.50 28.02 -2.18
N ASN A 316 -11.54 28.79 -1.84
CA ASN A 316 -12.80 28.86 -2.61
C ASN A 316 -13.45 27.49 -2.87
N GLY A 317 -13.34 26.56 -1.92
CA GLY A 317 -13.92 25.21 -2.02
C GLY A 317 -13.09 24.20 -2.82
N ALA A 318 -11.95 24.60 -3.40
CA ALA A 318 -11.01 23.70 -4.07
C ALA A 318 -9.77 23.46 -3.21
N ILE A 319 -9.27 22.22 -3.15
CA ILE A 319 -7.97 21.93 -2.54
C ILE A 319 -6.89 22.60 -3.40
N PHE A 320 -6.03 23.39 -2.77
CA PHE A 320 -5.09 24.25 -3.47
C PHE A 320 -3.63 23.98 -3.11
N SER A 321 -3.34 23.62 -1.86
CA SER A 321 -1.95 23.45 -1.40
C SER A 321 -1.82 22.50 -0.22
N PHE A 322 -0.60 22.08 0.07
CA PHE A 322 -0.21 21.36 1.27
C PHE A 322 1.10 21.92 1.82
N GLU A 323 1.40 21.64 3.08
CA GLU A 323 2.64 22.10 3.73
C GLU A 323 3.69 21.00 3.76
N VAL A 324 4.91 21.32 3.36
CA VAL A 324 6.10 20.48 3.54
C VAL A 324 7.31 21.38 3.80
N ASP A 325 8.19 20.97 4.70
CA ASP A 325 9.29 21.80 5.20
C ASP A 325 8.83 23.17 5.71
N GLU A 326 7.65 23.22 6.34
CA GLU A 326 7.04 24.44 6.90
C GLU A 326 6.78 25.53 5.84
N LYS A 327 6.60 25.11 4.58
CA LYS A 327 6.27 25.97 3.45
C LYS A 327 5.07 25.43 2.68
N PRO A 328 4.15 26.29 2.23
CA PRO A 328 3.03 25.86 1.41
C PRO A 328 3.48 25.62 -0.04
N TYR A 329 3.04 24.52 -0.62
CA TYR A 329 3.21 24.19 -2.04
C TYR A 329 1.87 23.98 -2.70
N ALA A 330 1.66 24.64 -3.83
CA ALA A 330 0.45 24.49 -4.62
C ALA A 330 0.39 23.10 -5.28
N LEU A 331 -0.82 22.54 -5.37
CA LEU A 331 -1.09 21.38 -6.22
C LEU A 331 -1.20 21.87 -7.66
N SER A 332 -0.04 22.03 -8.29
CA SER A 332 0.07 22.58 -9.63
C SER A 332 1.28 21.99 -10.37
N PRO A 333 1.24 21.91 -11.72
CA PRO A 333 2.26 21.23 -12.52
C PRO A 333 3.69 21.67 -12.24
N GLU A 334 3.91 22.95 -11.92
CA GLU A 334 5.24 23.53 -11.70
C GLU A 334 6.01 22.91 -10.52
N ASN A 335 5.30 22.35 -9.54
CA ASN A 335 5.90 21.68 -8.38
C ASN A 335 6.23 20.20 -8.64
N PHE A 336 5.92 19.69 -9.83
CA PHE A 336 6.07 18.28 -10.17
C PHE A 336 6.94 18.10 -11.41
N ARG A 337 7.52 16.92 -11.52
CA ARG A 337 8.32 16.51 -12.67
C ARG A 337 7.85 15.15 -13.14
N LEU A 338 7.45 15.07 -14.41
CA LEU A 338 7.02 13.83 -15.05
C LEU A 338 8.18 13.26 -15.86
N LEU A 339 8.58 12.03 -15.55
CA LEU A 339 9.55 11.26 -16.31
C LEU A 339 8.87 10.13 -17.07
N VAL A 340 9.27 9.96 -18.33
CA VAL A 340 8.89 8.84 -19.19
C VAL A 340 10.12 8.17 -19.79
N PRO A 341 10.08 6.89 -20.18
CA PRO A 341 11.18 6.23 -20.86
C PRO A 341 11.59 6.98 -22.14
N LYS A 342 12.91 7.03 -22.44
CA LYS A 342 13.42 7.71 -23.66
C LYS A 342 12.94 7.07 -24.97
N GLY A 343 12.44 5.84 -24.93
CA GLY A 343 12.17 5.02 -26.11
C GLY A 343 13.47 4.56 -26.76
N GLY A 344 13.63 3.25 -26.98
CA GLY A 344 14.87 2.74 -27.57
C GLY A 344 15.02 1.22 -27.58
N GLN A 345 14.29 0.51 -26.70
CA GLN A 345 14.07 -0.91 -26.94
C GLN A 345 12.82 -1.04 -27.82
N LYS A 346 13.02 -1.56 -29.04
CA LYS A 346 11.95 -2.21 -29.81
C LYS A 346 11.46 -3.40 -28.98
N GLY A 347 10.59 -3.15 -28.00
CA GLY A 347 9.85 -4.19 -27.33
C GLY A 347 8.89 -4.83 -28.33
N TYR A 348 8.80 -6.16 -28.31
CA TYR A 348 8.00 -7.00 -29.19
C TYR A 348 6.69 -6.32 -29.63
N GLU A 349 6.58 -6.03 -30.93
CA GLU A 349 5.31 -5.79 -31.58
C GLU A 349 4.51 -7.10 -31.50
N SER A 350 3.66 -7.25 -30.49
CA SER A 350 2.65 -8.30 -30.47
C SER A 350 1.56 -7.92 -31.45
N HIS A 351 1.48 -8.66 -32.55
CA HIS A 351 0.42 -8.63 -33.56
C HIS A 351 -0.98 -8.83 -32.99
#